data_AF-A0A066UQ96-F1
#
_entry.id   AF-A0A066UQ96-F1
#
_cell.length_a   1.000
_cell.length_b   1.000
_cell.length_c   1.000
_cell.angle_alpha   90.00
_cell.angle_beta   90.00
_cell.angle_gamma   90.00
#
_symmetry.space_group_name_H-M   'P 1'
#
loop_
_entity.id
_entity.type
_entity.pdbx_description
1 polymer ?
#
loop_
_entity_poly.entity_id
_entity_poly.type
_entity_poly.pdbx_seq_one_letter_code
_entity_poly.pdbx_strand_id
1 'polypeptide(L)'
;MELNCLIDSELLSLNQSFDDAYIEMLFLLESKQKVKLFVSNKQGKAITVRFKGMQLSASKTTLSGIPTLGEVEGVSYLQGILSIEGDFGLIEVDGHDIVFKSALTQIT
;
A
#
# COMPACT_ATOMS: atom_id res chain seq x y z
N MET A 1 9.25 -8.13 -7.96
CA MET A 1 9.17 -8.29 -6.49
C MET A 1 7.84 -8.96 -6.21
N GLU A 2 7.83 -9.94 -5.33
CA GLU A 2 6.61 -10.66 -4.96
C GLU A 2 5.81 -9.86 -3.92
N LEU A 3 4.50 -10.06 -3.87
CA LEU A 3 3.63 -9.40 -2.87
C LEU A 3 4.05 -9.73 -1.44
N ASN A 4 4.44 -10.98 -1.18
CA ASN A 4 4.85 -11.44 0.16
C ASN A 4 6.06 -10.68 0.73
N CYS A 5 6.82 -9.96 -0.09
CA CYS A 5 7.88 -9.07 0.39
C CYS A 5 7.36 -7.86 1.19
N LEU A 6 6.04 -7.63 1.21
CA LEU A 6 5.40 -6.57 1.99
C LEU A 6 5.05 -6.98 3.42
N ILE A 7 5.10 -8.27 3.76
CA ILE A 7 4.95 -8.72 5.15
C ILE A 7 6.09 -8.11 5.98
N ASP A 8 5.79 -7.64 7.19
CA ASP A 8 6.70 -6.95 8.12
C ASP A 8 7.21 -5.58 7.58
N SER A 9 6.60 -5.07 6.50
CA SER A 9 6.88 -3.73 5.99
C SER A 9 5.96 -2.68 6.61
N GLU A 10 6.37 -1.41 6.53
CA GLU A 10 5.61 -0.28 7.06
C GLU A 10 4.85 0.41 5.92
N LEU A 11 3.53 0.50 6.01
CA LEU A 11 2.72 1.27 5.06
C LEU A 11 2.86 2.76 5.39
N LEU A 12 3.57 3.52 4.55
CA LEU A 12 3.83 4.93 4.79
C LEU A 12 2.72 5.85 4.28
N SER A 13 2.16 5.52 3.12
CA SER A 13 1.10 6.33 2.51
C SER A 13 0.27 5.54 1.51
N LEU A 14 -0.93 6.06 1.26
CA LEU A 14 -1.91 5.53 0.32
C LEU A 14 -2.58 6.71 -0.39
N ASN A 15 -2.52 6.73 -1.72
CA ASN A 15 -3.03 7.82 -2.55
C ASN A 15 -3.80 7.26 -3.74
N GLN A 16 -5.08 7.58 -3.84
CA GLN A 16 -5.88 7.31 -5.03
C GLN A 16 -5.69 8.45 -6.03
N SER A 17 -5.56 8.13 -7.32
CA SER A 17 -5.47 9.13 -8.37
C SER A 17 -6.80 9.87 -8.53
N PHE A 18 -6.75 11.17 -8.90
CA PHE A 18 -7.96 12.00 -9.03
C PHE A 18 -8.93 11.54 -10.13
N ASP A 19 -8.44 10.79 -11.10
CA ASP A 19 -9.23 10.18 -12.19
C ASP A 19 -9.71 8.76 -11.86
N ASP A 20 -9.51 8.31 -10.63
CA ASP A 20 -9.84 6.97 -10.14
C ASP A 20 -9.23 5.84 -10.99
N ALA A 21 -8.11 6.11 -11.65
CA ALA A 21 -7.42 5.16 -12.51
C ALA A 21 -6.54 4.18 -11.72
N TYR A 22 -5.95 4.62 -10.61
CA TYR A 22 -5.06 3.78 -9.81
C TYR A 22 -5.01 4.22 -8.35
N ILE A 23 -4.46 3.35 -7.52
CA ILE A 23 -4.00 3.65 -6.17
C ILE A 23 -2.50 3.39 -6.08
N GLU A 24 -1.78 4.34 -5.48
CA GLU A 24 -0.38 4.23 -5.13
C GLU A 24 -0.28 4.01 -3.61
N MET A 25 0.47 2.98 -3.21
CA MET A 25 0.82 2.74 -1.83
C MET A 25 2.34 2.75 -1.69
N LEU A 26 2.85 3.48 -0.70
CA LEU A 26 4.27 3.56 -0.40
C LEU A 26 4.59 2.73 0.83
N PHE A 27 5.54 1.81 0.69
CA PHE A 27 6.02 0.94 1.76
C PHE A 27 7.48 1.23 2.08
N LEU A 28 7.84 1.05 3.35
CA LEU A 28 9.23 0.92 3.80
C LEU A 28 9.47 -0.53 4.19
N LEU A 29 10.30 -1.22 3.41
CA LEU A 29 10.67 -2.61 3.67
C LEU A 29 11.62 -2.70 4.88
N GLU A 30 11.74 -3.90 5.47
CA GLU A 30 12.72 -4.17 6.54
C GLU A 30 14.16 -3.80 6.14
N SER A 31 14.49 -4.00 4.86
CA SER A 31 15.76 -3.61 4.23
C SER A 31 16.00 -2.10 4.17
N LYS A 32 15.05 -1.30 4.67
CA LYS A 32 15.00 0.17 4.63
C LYS A 32 14.83 0.76 3.23
N GLN A 33 14.62 -0.08 2.22
CA GLN A 33 14.24 0.36 0.89
C GLN A 33 12.78 0.83 0.87
N LYS A 34 12.52 1.96 0.20
CA LYS A 34 11.15 2.39 -0.10
C LYS A 34 10.67 1.84 -1.44
N VAL A 35 9.46 1.30 -1.47
CA VAL A 35 8.84 0.73 -2.68
C VAL A 35 7.43 1.27 -2.82
N LYS A 36 7.06 1.57 -4.07
CA LYS A 36 5.68 1.89 -4.46
C LYS A 36 5.00 0.66 -5.04
N LEU A 37 3.80 0.39 -4.57
CA LEU A 37 2.85 -0.52 -5.18
C LEU A 37 1.79 0.30 -5.90
N PHE A 38 1.62 0.03 -7.19
CA PHE A 38 0.52 0.57 -7.98
C PHE A 38 -0.48 -0.54 -8.23
N VAL A 39 -1.76 -0.25 -7.98
CA VAL A 39 -2.87 -1.07 -8.44
C VAL A 39 -3.70 -0.21 -9.38
N SER A 40 -3.87 -0.64 -10.62
CA SER A 40 -4.69 0.08 -11.61
C SER A 40 -6.04 -0.58 -11.79
N ASN A 41 -7.01 0.23 -12.19
CA ASN A 41 -8.32 -0.24 -12.56
C ASN A 41 -8.28 -1.17 -13.79
N LYS A 42 -9.41 -1.85 -14.03
CA LYS A 42 -9.70 -2.40 -15.35
C LYS A 42 -10.13 -1.24 -16.25
N GLN A 43 -9.63 -1.18 -17.49
CA GLN A 43 -10.00 -0.13 -18.46
C GLN A 43 -11.51 0.15 -18.45
N GLY A 44 -11.87 1.41 -18.24
CA GLY A 44 -13.26 1.89 -18.22
C GLY A 44 -14.02 1.69 -16.91
N LYS A 45 -13.36 1.26 -15.83
CA LYS A 45 -13.96 1.18 -14.48
C LYS A 45 -13.20 2.04 -13.49
N ALA A 46 -13.85 2.72 -12.56
CA ALA A 46 -13.16 3.39 -11.46
C ALA A 46 -12.54 2.35 -10.52
N ILE A 47 -11.35 2.63 -9.98
CA ILE A 47 -10.76 1.82 -8.92
C ILE A 47 -11.59 1.96 -7.65
N THR A 48 -11.81 0.85 -6.94
CA THR A 48 -12.57 0.86 -5.68
C THR A 48 -11.69 0.38 -4.54
N VAL A 49 -11.65 1.18 -3.47
CA VAL A 49 -10.89 0.88 -2.25
C VAL A 49 -11.88 0.73 -1.10
N ARG A 50 -11.78 -0.35 -0.33
CA ARG A 50 -12.60 -0.60 0.86
C ARG A 50 -11.71 -0.69 2.09
N PHE A 51 -12.10 0.04 3.12
CA PHE A 51 -11.45 0.00 4.43
C PHE A 51 -12.34 -0.73 5.43
N LYS A 52 -11.81 -1.73 6.11
CA LYS A 52 -12.55 -2.55 7.10
C LYS A 52 -11.81 -2.51 8.44
N GLY A 53 -12.52 -2.10 9.49
CA GLY A 53 -11.95 -2.04 10.85
C GLY A 53 -10.70 -1.17 10.93
N MET A 54 -10.75 0.05 10.36
CA MET A 54 -9.56 0.85 10.11
C MET A 54 -9.25 1.84 11.23
N GLN A 55 -7.97 1.97 11.58
CA GLN A 55 -7.46 3.01 12.47
C GLN A 55 -6.27 3.75 11.83
N LEU A 56 -6.53 4.96 11.32
CA LEU A 56 -5.51 5.86 10.80
C LEU A 56 -5.28 6.99 11.80
N SER A 57 -4.03 7.18 12.23
CA SER A 57 -3.63 8.27 13.12
C SER A 57 -2.32 8.89 12.65
N ALA A 58 -2.22 10.22 12.73
CA ALA A 58 -1.01 10.97 12.38
C ALA A 58 0.15 10.78 13.36
N SER A 59 -0.05 10.06 14.47
CA SER A 59 0.92 9.88 15.55
C SER A 59 1.67 8.54 15.52
N LYS A 60 1.41 7.67 14.54
CA LYS A 60 2.13 6.40 14.41
C LYS A 60 3.49 6.64 13.76
N THR A 61 4.53 6.08 14.38
CA THR A 61 5.92 6.18 13.90
C THR A 61 6.64 4.87 14.09
N THR A 62 7.50 4.52 13.13
CA THR A 62 8.42 3.38 13.27
C THR A 62 9.41 3.63 14.43
N LEU A 63 10.16 2.60 14.84
CA LEU A 63 11.24 2.72 15.84
C LEU A 63 12.32 3.75 15.45
N SER A 64 12.49 4.01 14.15
CA SER A 64 13.42 5.01 13.63
C SER A 64 12.79 6.39 13.42
N GLY A 65 11.58 6.62 13.95
CA GLY A 65 10.89 7.92 13.90
C GLY A 65 10.28 8.27 12.54
N ILE A 66 10.05 7.30 11.65
CA ILE A 66 9.42 7.55 10.35
C ILE A 66 7.90 7.49 10.52
N PRO A 67 7.13 8.50 10.11
CA PRO A 67 5.67 8.42 10.13
C PRO A 67 5.16 7.25 9.29
N THR A 68 4.22 6.50 9.84
CA THR A 68 3.67 5.28 9.23
C THR A 68 2.16 5.19 9.48
N LEU A 69 1.42 4.50 8.63
CA LEU A 69 0.04 4.09 8.87
C LEU A 69 -0.01 2.81 9.72
N GLY A 70 1.08 2.03 9.72
CA GLY A 70 1.26 0.83 10.53
C GLY A 70 2.01 -0.27 9.79
N GLU A 71 2.43 -1.28 10.55
CA GLU A 71 3.07 -2.49 10.03
C GLU A 71 2.06 -3.35 9.27
N VAL A 72 2.53 -4.04 8.22
CA VAL A 72 1.77 -4.98 7.40
C VAL A 72 1.98 -6.39 7.93
N GLU A 73 0.88 -7.07 8.26
CA GLU A 73 0.88 -8.45 8.79
C GLU A 73 0.42 -9.46 7.74
N GLY A 74 -0.37 -9.02 6.74
CA GLY A 74 -0.97 -9.89 5.74
C GLY A 74 -1.11 -9.21 4.38
N VAL A 75 -0.83 -9.98 3.32
CA VAL A 75 -1.04 -9.54 1.94
C VAL A 75 -1.53 -10.69 1.07
N SER A 76 -2.51 -10.44 0.22
CA SER A 76 -2.96 -11.42 -0.77
C SER A 76 -3.51 -10.74 -2.01
N TYR A 77 -3.44 -11.43 -3.15
CA TYR A 77 -4.11 -11.03 -4.37
C TYR A 77 -4.90 -12.22 -4.93
N LEU A 78 -6.22 -12.15 -4.83
CA LEU A 78 -7.10 -13.23 -5.25
C LEU A 78 -8.28 -12.64 -6.03
N GLN A 79 -8.56 -13.21 -7.21
CA GLN A 79 -9.73 -12.85 -8.03
C GLN A 79 -9.84 -11.35 -8.36
N GLY A 80 -8.71 -10.64 -8.55
CA GLY A 80 -8.71 -9.20 -8.84
C GLY A 80 -8.85 -8.31 -7.61
N ILE A 81 -8.73 -8.87 -6.40
CA ILE A 81 -8.78 -8.10 -5.16
C ILE A 81 -7.44 -8.22 -4.46
N LEU A 82 -6.74 -7.08 -4.34
CA LEU A 82 -5.60 -6.96 -3.44
C LEU A 82 -6.15 -6.72 -2.04
N SER A 83 -5.70 -7.51 -1.07
CA SER A 83 -6.00 -7.32 0.35
C SER A 83 -4.70 -7.12 1.11
N ILE A 84 -4.64 -6.07 1.93
CA ILE A 84 -3.51 -5.78 2.82
C ILE A 84 -4.08 -5.56 4.22
N GLU A 85 -3.56 -6.31 5.18
CA GLU A 85 -3.92 -6.27 6.59
C GLU A 85 -2.71 -5.89 7.44
N GLY A 86 -2.97 -5.18 8.53
CA GLY A 86 -1.98 -4.88 9.54
C GLY A 86 -2.52 -3.97 10.64
N ASP A 87 -1.63 -3.23 11.28
CA ASP A 87 -1.94 -2.30 12.38
C ASP A 87 -2.98 -1.21 12.02
N PHE A 88 -3.16 -0.95 10.73
CA PHE A 88 -4.15 0.00 10.19
C PHE A 88 -5.53 -0.64 9.94
N GLY A 89 -5.69 -1.95 10.14
CA GLY A 89 -6.87 -2.71 9.74
C GLY A 89 -6.71 -3.32 8.33
N LEU A 90 -7.81 -3.53 7.63
CA LEU A 90 -7.82 -4.16 6.31
C LEU A 90 -8.15 -3.16 5.20
N ILE A 91 -7.29 -3.14 4.17
CA ILE A 91 -7.44 -2.40 2.91
C ILE A 91 -7.68 -3.41 1.80
N GLU A 92 -8.80 -3.30 1.10
CA GLU A 92 -9.08 -4.07 -0.11
C GLU A 92 -9.13 -3.14 -1.32
N VAL A 93 -8.46 -3.52 -2.40
CA VAL A 93 -8.49 -2.81 -3.67
C VAL A 93 -9.01 -3.75 -4.75
N ASP A 94 -10.16 -3.40 -5.33
CA ASP A 94 -10.65 -4.03 -6.56
C ASP A 94 -9.87 -3.43 -7.75
N GLY A 95 -8.92 -4.22 -8.25
CA GLY A 95 -7.90 -3.78 -9.20
C GLY A 95 -7.54 -4.86 -10.20
N HIS A 96 -7.00 -4.47 -11.34
CA HIS A 96 -6.68 -5.39 -12.42
C HIS A 96 -5.20 -5.72 -12.49
N ASP A 97 -4.36 -4.69 -12.60
CA ASP A 97 -2.91 -4.85 -12.73
C ASP A 97 -2.22 -4.34 -11.47
N ILE A 98 -1.17 -5.06 -11.06
CA ILE A 98 -0.35 -4.73 -9.89
C ILE A 98 1.10 -4.58 -10.32
N VAL A 99 1.71 -3.43 -10.00
CA VAL A 99 3.09 -3.12 -10.40
C VAL A 99 3.87 -2.55 -9.22
N PHE A 100 5.04 -3.14 -8.99
CA PHE A 100 6.02 -2.60 -8.05
C PHE A 100 7.02 -1.67 -8.75
N LYS A 101 7.33 -0.54 -8.10
CA LYS A 101 8.40 0.38 -8.52
C LYS A 101 9.27 0.78 -7.34
N SER A 102 10.57 0.87 -7.55
CA SER A 102 11.45 1.48 -6.56
C SER A 102 11.06 2.94 -6.35
N ALA A 103 10.91 3.36 -5.09
CA ALA A 103 10.79 4.78 -4.79
C ALA A 103 12.22 5.34 -4.79
N LEU A 104 12.66 5.91 -5.91
CA LEU A 104 13.91 6.66 -5.94
C LEU A 104 13.84 7.72 -4.84
N THR A 105 14.81 7.71 -3.92
CA THR A 105 15.04 8.83 -3.03
C THR A 105 15.29 10.03 -3.93
N GLN A 106 14.39 11.02 -3.93
CA GLN A 106 14.75 12.32 -4.46
C GLN A 106 15.93 12.79 -3.62
N ILE A 107 17.09 12.91 -4.27
CA ILE A 107 18.25 13.59 -3.70
C ILE A 107 17.85 15.07 -3.73
N THR A 108 17.34 15.57 -2.61
CA THR A 108 17.25 17.01 -2.31
C THR A 108 18.35 17.37 -1.33
#